data_AF-A0A969JGD9-F1
#
_entry.id   AF-A0A969JGD9-F1
#
_cell.length_a   1.000
_cell.length_b   1.000
_cell.length_c   1.000
_cell.angle_alpha   90.00
_cell.angle_beta   90.00
_cell.angle_gamma   90.00
#
_symmetry.space_group_name_H-M   'P 1'
#
loop_
_entity.id
_entity.type
_entity.pdbx_description
1 polymer ?
#
loop_
_entity_poly.entity_id
_entity_poly.type
_entity_poly.pdbx_seq_one_letter_code
_entity_poly.pdbx_strand_id
1 'polypeptide(L)'
;MVGTALYLDWQKALLFVIIPHQVALFSVLIFNYIQHVHADEESEYNHSRNFVSRLTGVMLFNNGLHTVHHLRANTHWSELPQAHKKIAHLIEPHLNQSTIIGYLFKAYLIGPFLRLFKPNQCV
;
A
#
# COMPACT_ATOMS: atom_id res chain seq x y z
N MET A 1 14.94 14.33 -20.75
CA MET A 1 15.50 13.13 -20.09
C MET A 1 15.16 11.84 -20.84
N VAL A 2 13.88 11.42 -20.92
CA VAL A 2 13.50 10.16 -21.61
C VAL A 2 13.77 10.22 -23.13
N GLY A 3 13.39 11.30 -23.82
CA GLY A 3 13.66 11.45 -25.26
C GLY A 3 15.15 11.43 -25.60
N THR A 4 15.98 12.06 -24.76
CA THR A 4 17.45 12.02 -24.88
C THR A 4 17.99 10.60 -24.70
N ALA A 5 17.50 9.85 -23.70
CA ALA A 5 17.92 8.47 -23.47
C ALA A 5 17.54 7.56 -24.65
N LEU A 6 16.30 7.68 -25.15
CA LEU A 6 15.83 6.91 -26.31
C LEU A 6 16.64 7.19 -27.59
N TYR A 7 17.01 8.45 -27.82
CA TYR A 7 17.84 8.85 -28.95
C TYR A 7 19.26 8.28 -28.87
N LEU A 8 19.86 8.29 -27.67
CA LEU A 8 21.22 7.77 -27.47
C LEU A 8 21.28 6.24 -27.60
N ASP A 9 20.38 5.52 -26.93
CA ASP A 9 20.29 4.08 -27.00
C ASP A 9 18.93 3.61 -26.48
N TRP A 10 18.02 3.25 -27.40
CA TRP A 10 16.65 2.90 -27.04
C TRP A 10 16.55 1.62 -26.18
N GLN A 11 17.49 0.67 -26.33
CA GLN A 11 17.48 -0.57 -25.54
C GLN A 11 17.86 -0.29 -24.08
N LYS A 12 18.93 0.49 -23.87
CA LYS A 12 19.35 0.93 -22.53
C LYS A 12 18.32 1.87 -21.91
N ALA A 13 17.70 2.75 -22.71
CA ALA A 13 16.62 3.61 -22.23
C ALA A 13 15.40 2.81 -21.76
N LEU A 14 15.02 1.76 -22.48
CA LEU A 14 13.95 0.86 -22.03
C LEU A 14 14.33 0.18 -20.70
N LEU A 15 15.51 -0.44 -20.64
CA LEU A 15 15.92 -1.26 -19.50
C LEU A 15 16.19 -0.45 -18.22
N PHE A 16 16.82 0.73 -18.33
CA PHE A 16 17.30 1.48 -17.18
C PHE A 16 16.48 2.73 -16.84
N VAL A 17 15.66 3.23 -17.77
CA VAL A 17 14.85 4.44 -17.54
C VAL A 17 13.37 4.10 -17.53
N ILE A 18 12.85 3.57 -18.64
CA ILE A 18 11.41 3.42 -18.82
C ILE A 18 10.86 2.30 -17.92
N ILE A 19 11.41 1.09 -17.99
CA ILE A 19 10.90 -0.05 -17.21
C ILE A 19 10.97 0.24 -15.70
N PRO A 20 12.11 0.67 -15.11
CA PRO A 20 12.18 0.94 -13.67
C PRO A 20 11.22 2.06 -13.24
N HIS A 21 11.11 3.12 -14.05
CA HIS A 21 10.18 4.22 -13.76
C HIS A 21 8.72 3.76 -13.76
N GLN A 22 8.30 3.00 -14.78
CA GLN A 22 6.94 2.48 -14.85
C GLN A 22 6.66 1.50 -13.71
N VAL A 23 7.58 0.57 -13.43
CA VAL A 23 7.44 -0.38 -12.33
C VAL A 23 7.29 0.37 -10.99
N ALA A 24 8.12 1.39 -10.74
CA ALA A 24 8.03 2.18 -9.52
C ALA A 24 6.70 2.94 -9.42
N LEU A 25 6.30 3.63 -10.50
CA LEU A 25 5.04 4.39 -10.56
C LEU A 25 3.83 3.50 -10.30
N PHE A 26 3.70 2.38 -11.02
CA PHE A 26 2.59 1.46 -10.87
C PHE A 26 2.60 0.77 -9.50
N SER A 27 3.78 0.45 -8.96
CA SER A 27 3.88 -0.16 -7.62
C SER A 27 3.30 0.78 -6.56
N VAL A 28 3.71 2.05 -6.55
CA VAL A 28 3.20 3.04 -5.60
C VAL A 28 1.69 3.26 -5.78
N LEU A 29 1.22 3.37 -7.02
CA LEU A 29 -0.21 3.53 -7.32
C LEU A 29 -1.03 2.36 -6.78
N ILE A 30 -0.60 1.13 -7.03
CA ILE A 30 -1.30 -0.07 -6.56
C ILE A 30 -1.32 -0.12 -5.04
N PHE A 31 -0.20 0.14 -4.36
CA PHE A 31 -0.16 0.14 -2.89
C PHE A 31 -1.11 1.18 -2.31
N ASN A 32 -1.07 2.42 -2.80
CA ASN A 32 -1.97 3.47 -2.35
C ASN A 32 -3.44 3.09 -2.57
N TYR A 33 -3.78 2.57 -3.76
CA TYR A 33 -5.15 2.16 -4.07
C TYR A 33 -5.65 1.09 -3.10
N ILE A 34 -4.89 0.01 -2.88
CA ILE A 34 -5.33 -1.08 -2.01
C ILE A 34 -5.32 -0.72 -0.53
N GLN A 35 -4.61 0.35 -0.13
CA GLN A 35 -4.66 0.86 1.24
C GLN A 35 -5.93 1.68 1.49
N HIS A 36 -6.63 2.17 0.46
CA HIS A 36 -7.82 2.99 0.62
C HIS A 36 -9.11 2.34 0.12
N VAL A 37 -9.05 1.47 -0.87
CA VAL A 37 -10.26 0.82 -1.39
C VAL A 37 -10.93 -0.03 -0.32
N HIS A 38 -12.26 0.07 -0.23
CA HIS A 38 -13.07 -0.66 0.76
C HIS A 38 -12.73 -0.28 2.21
N ALA A 39 -12.41 0.99 2.44
CA ALA A 39 -12.21 1.61 3.74
C ALA A 39 -13.16 2.82 3.83
N ASP A 40 -13.49 3.28 5.05
CA ASP A 40 -14.43 4.38 5.28
C ASP A 40 -13.68 5.72 5.28
N GLU A 41 -13.69 6.41 4.13
CA GLU A 41 -12.98 7.68 3.93
C GLU A 41 -13.33 8.81 4.92
N GLU A 42 -14.50 8.75 5.57
CA GLU A 42 -14.93 9.76 6.54
C GLU A 42 -14.46 9.43 7.97
N SER A 43 -14.02 8.19 8.22
CA SER A 43 -13.54 7.75 9.53
C SER A 43 -12.18 8.33 9.89
N GLU A 44 -12.00 8.79 11.13
CA GLU A 44 -10.69 9.23 11.64
C GLU A 44 -9.64 8.10 11.65
N TYR A 45 -10.04 6.84 11.84
CA TYR A 45 -9.11 5.70 11.99
C TYR A 45 -9.30 4.59 10.96
N ASN A 46 -10.48 4.51 10.32
CA ASN A 46 -10.83 3.44 9.38
C ASN A 46 -10.83 3.87 7.90
N HIS A 47 -10.31 5.07 7.60
CA HIS A 47 -10.15 5.59 6.23
C HIS A 47 -9.05 4.91 5.39
N SER A 48 -8.31 3.99 6.01
CA SER A 48 -7.27 3.24 5.34
C SER A 48 -6.96 1.92 6.04
N ARG A 49 -6.25 1.07 5.30
CA ARG A 49 -5.81 -0.27 5.69
C ARG A 49 -4.31 -0.31 5.88
N ASN A 50 -3.88 -1.08 6.86
CA ASN A 50 -2.48 -1.30 7.20
C ASN A 50 -2.00 -2.69 6.75
N PHE A 51 -0.72 -2.79 6.43
CA PHE A 51 0.01 -4.03 6.17
C PHE A 51 1.15 -4.17 7.18
N VAL A 52 0.89 -4.92 8.25
CA VAL A 52 1.67 -4.86 9.50
C VAL A 52 2.84 -5.87 9.56
N SER A 53 3.04 -6.70 8.53
CA SER A 53 4.15 -7.67 8.57
C SER A 53 5.52 -6.98 8.56
N ARG A 54 6.48 -7.60 9.26
CA ARG A 54 7.88 -7.14 9.27
C ARG A 54 8.48 -7.05 7.86
N LEU A 55 8.12 -7.98 6.98
CA LEU A 55 8.60 -7.97 5.60
C LEU A 55 8.11 -6.74 4.84
N THR A 56 6.81 -6.43 4.93
CA THR A 56 6.24 -5.21 4.35
C THR A 56 6.87 -3.96 4.96
N GLY A 57 7.10 -3.95 6.27
CA GLY A 57 7.78 -2.86 6.96
C GLY A 57 9.20 -2.60 6.43
N VAL A 58 9.98 -3.65 6.15
CA VAL A 58 11.34 -3.48 5.60
C VAL A 58 11.30 -3.03 4.14
N MET A 59 10.47 -3.67 3.30
CA MET A 59 10.43 -3.36 1.86
C MET A 59 9.89 -1.96 1.57
N LEU A 60 8.92 -1.49 2.36
CA LEU A 60 8.21 -0.24 2.12
C LEU A 60 8.53 0.83 3.17
N PHE A 61 9.64 0.69 3.92
CA PHE A 61 10.01 1.63 4.97
C PHE A 61 8.82 1.95 5.90
N ASN A 62 8.16 0.91 6.43
CA ASN A 62 6.96 1.00 7.28
C ASN A 62 5.77 1.79 6.70
N ASN A 63 5.77 2.14 5.42
CA ASN A 63 4.63 2.79 4.74
C ASN A 63 3.39 1.87 4.68
N GLY A 64 3.57 0.57 4.97
CA GLY A 64 2.44 -0.31 5.23
C GLY A 64 1.55 0.13 6.39
N LEU A 65 2.03 0.95 7.33
CA LEU A 65 1.26 1.50 8.46
C LEU A 65 0.52 2.78 8.04
N HIS A 66 -0.39 2.66 7.08
CA HIS A 66 -1.00 3.78 6.37
C HIS A 66 -1.86 4.70 7.22
N THR A 67 -2.64 4.15 8.16
CA THR A 67 -3.52 4.98 9.00
C THR A 67 -2.72 6.02 9.78
N VAL A 68 -1.62 5.59 10.41
CA VAL A 68 -0.77 6.52 11.16
C VAL A 68 0.04 7.43 10.24
N HIS A 69 0.35 6.99 9.02
CA HIS A 69 0.96 7.84 8.01
C HIS A 69 0.04 9.01 7.64
N HIS A 70 -1.26 8.79 7.45
CA HIS A 70 -2.21 9.89 7.23
C HIS A 70 -2.38 10.81 8.43
N LEU A 71 -2.54 10.23 9.63
CA LEU A 71 -2.70 11.03 10.86
C LEU A 71 -1.46 11.86 11.19
N ARG A 72 -0.27 11.40 10.79
CA ARG A 72 1.02 12.03 11.11
C ARG A 72 2.02 11.93 9.95
N ALA A 73 1.68 12.51 8.80
CA ALA A 73 2.46 12.40 7.57
C ALA A 73 3.94 12.83 7.67
N ASN A 74 4.26 13.72 8.62
CA ASN A 74 5.63 14.21 8.86
C ASN A 74 6.47 13.28 9.77
N THR A 75 5.91 12.18 10.27
CA THR A 75 6.64 11.24 11.13
C THR A 75 7.69 10.48 10.32
N HIS A 76 8.91 10.37 10.84
CA HIS A 76 9.94 9.58 10.17
C HIS A 76 9.50 8.11 10.12
N TRP A 77 9.76 7.43 8.99
CA TRP A 77 9.28 6.09 8.73
C TRP A 77 9.69 5.05 9.79
N SER A 78 10.83 5.24 10.44
CA SER A 78 11.30 4.35 11.52
C SER A 78 10.47 4.45 12.81
N GLU A 79 9.73 5.56 12.99
CA GLU A 79 8.92 5.84 14.17
C GLU A 79 7.45 5.44 14.00
N LEU A 80 7.01 5.23 12.74
CA LEU A 80 5.64 4.79 12.41
C LEU A 80 5.19 3.54 13.19
N PRO A 81 6.02 2.50 13.45
CA PRO A 81 5.60 1.36 14.26
C PRO A 81 5.20 1.72 15.69
N GLN A 82 5.93 2.65 16.32
CA GLN A 82 5.59 3.10 17.67
C GLN A 82 4.34 3.98 17.66
N ALA A 83 4.19 4.84 16.65
CA ALA A 83 3.02 5.67 16.49
C ALA A 83 1.76 4.83 16.21
N HIS A 84 1.85 3.82 15.34
CA HIS A 84 0.76 2.89 15.03
C HIS A 84 0.29 2.14 16.27
N LYS A 85 1.21 1.64 17.11
CA LYS A 85 0.85 0.96 18.37
C LYS A 85 -0.05 1.80 19.28
N LYS A 86 0.10 3.13 19.27
CA LYS A 86 -0.72 4.04 20.09
C LYS A 86 -2.17 4.13 19.63
N ILE A 87 -2.42 3.92 18.34
CA ILE A 87 -3.76 4.03 17.73
C ILE A 87 -4.34 2.67 17.31
N ALA A 88 -3.57 1.58 17.40
CA ALA A 88 -3.96 0.26 16.89
C ALA A 88 -5.28 -0.27 17.48
N HIS A 89 -5.63 0.15 18.71
CA HIS A 89 -6.87 -0.22 19.38
C HIS A 89 -8.11 0.55 18.87
N LEU A 90 -7.91 1.62 18.09
CA LEU A 90 -8.97 2.43 17.48
C LEU A 90 -9.28 1.99 16.04
N ILE A 91 -8.42 1.15 15.46
CA ILE A 91 -8.52 0.69 14.08
C ILE A 91 -9.22 -0.67 14.08
N GLU A 92 -10.18 -0.86 13.17
CA GLU A 92 -10.85 -2.14 13.05
C GLU A 92 -9.87 -3.29 12.72
N PRO A 93 -9.97 -4.46 13.38
CA PRO A 93 -9.02 -5.56 13.18
C PRO A 93 -8.87 -6.00 11.73
N HIS A 94 -9.96 -5.93 10.95
CA HIS A 94 -9.98 -6.33 9.54
C HIS A 94 -9.21 -5.35 8.64
N LEU A 95 -8.89 -4.14 9.11
CA LEU A 95 -8.04 -3.18 8.40
C LEU A 95 -6.54 -3.39 8.69
N ASN A 96 -6.17 -4.29 9.60
CA ASN A 96 -4.78 -4.66 9.86
C ASN A 96 -4.43 -5.99 9.17
N GLN A 97 -4.06 -5.92 7.89
CA GLN A 97 -3.68 -7.08 7.10
C GLN A 97 -2.22 -7.48 7.34
N SER A 98 -1.91 -8.76 7.16
CA SER A 98 -0.54 -9.26 7.32
C SER A 98 0.37 -8.78 6.18
N THR A 99 0.11 -9.22 4.95
CA THR A 99 0.91 -8.91 3.76
C THR A 99 0.02 -8.42 2.63
N ILE A 100 0.60 -7.58 1.76
CA ILE A 100 -0.06 -7.07 0.56
C ILE A 100 -0.46 -8.21 -0.38
N ILE A 101 0.47 -9.12 -0.66
CA ILE A 101 0.24 -10.25 -1.57
C ILE A 101 -0.87 -11.16 -1.03
N GLY A 102 -0.86 -11.45 0.28
CA GLY A 102 -1.90 -12.26 0.90
C GLY A 102 -3.28 -11.61 0.82
N TYR A 103 -3.35 -10.29 1.01
CA TYR A 103 -4.59 -9.54 0.84
C TYR A 103 -5.06 -9.55 -0.63
N LEU A 104 -4.18 -9.28 -1.59
CA LEU A 104 -4.52 -9.28 -3.01
C LEU A 104 -5.10 -10.64 -3.45
N PHE A 105 -4.44 -11.73 -3.04
CA PHE A 105 -4.89 -13.08 -3.34
C PHE A 105 -6.27 -13.37 -2.74
N LYS A 106 -6.49 -13.03 -1.46
CA LYS A 106 -7.79 -13.21 -0.80
C LYS A 106 -8.88 -12.35 -1.42
N ALA A 107 -8.65 -11.06 -1.59
CA ALA A 107 -9.66 -10.10 -2.02
C ALA A 107 -10.02 -10.24 -3.52
N TYR A 108 -9.01 -10.40 -4.38
CA TYR A 108 -9.21 -10.30 -5.84
C TYR A 108 -9.15 -11.63 -6.57
N LEU A 109 -8.49 -12.66 -6.02
CA LEU A 109 -8.49 -13.99 -6.65
C LEU A 109 -9.54 -14.92 -6.03
N ILE A 110 -9.63 -14.98 -4.70
CA ILE A 110 -10.57 -15.86 -3.99
C ILE A 110 -11.93 -15.18 -3.77
N GLY A 111 -11.95 -13.90 -3.40
CA GLY A 111 -13.14 -13.13 -3.04
C GLY A 111 -14.29 -13.16 -4.04
N PRO A 112 -14.05 -13.16 -5.37
CA PRO A 112 -15.12 -13.33 -6.35
C PRO A 112 -15.89 -14.65 -6.21
N PHE A 113 -15.28 -15.69 -5.65
CA PHE A 113 -15.85 -17.03 -5.51
C PHE A 113 -16.31 -17.35 -4.07
N LEU A 114 -15.69 -16.75 -3.06
CA LEU A 114 -16.04 -16.96 -1.64
C LEU A 114 -16.37 -15.64 -0.94
N ARG A 115 -17.62 -15.50 -0.50
CA ARG A 115 -18.12 -14.29 0.20
C ARG A 115 -17.34 -13.93 1.47
N LEU A 116 -16.75 -14.91 2.15
CA LEU A 116 -15.94 -14.69 3.35
C LEU A 116 -14.74 -13.75 3.11
N PHE A 117 -14.19 -13.75 1.89
CA PHE A 117 -13.02 -12.95 1.54
C PHE A 117 -13.35 -11.75 0.65
N LYS A 118 -14.64 -11.53 0.35
CA LYS A 118 -15.08 -10.35 -0.38
C LYS A 118 -14.91 -9.14 0.53
N PRO A 119 -14.15 -8.11 0.12
CA PRO A 119 -14.07 -6.87 0.89
C PRO A 119 -15.46 -6.27 1.07
N ASN A 120 -15.76 -5.77 2.26
CA ASN A 120 -16.99 -5.02 2.51
C ASN A 120 -16.96 -3.76 1.66
N GLN A 121 -18.06 -3.43 0.98
CA GLN A 121 -18.20 -2.10 0.43
C GLN A 121 -18.64 -1.20 1.58
N CYS A 122 -17.84 -0.19 1.89
CA CYS A 122 -18.28 0.88 2.79
C CYS A 122 -19.47 1.58 2.11
N VAL A 123 -20.55 1.78 2.87
CA VAL A 123 -21.73 2.56 2.46
C VAL A 123 -21.49 3.99 2.89
#